data_AF-A0A939TY52-F1
#
_entry.id   AF-A0A939TY52-F1
#
_cell.length_a   1.000
_cell.length_b   1.000
_cell.length_c   1.000
_cell.angle_alpha   90.00
_cell.angle_beta   90.00
_cell.angle_gamma   90.00
#
_symmetry.space_group_name_H-M   'P 1'
#
loop_
_entity.id
_entity.type
_entity.pdbx_description
1 polymer ?
#
loop_
_entity_poly.entity_id
_entity_poly.type
_entity_poly.pdbx_seq_one_letter_code
_entity_poly.pdbx_strand_id
1 'polypeptide(L)'
;MEKNNNIHPAKYKKSSSFISRGGFLSILLLALSMMVACEKDDSDLSAYMEKGAEEGTETPPASTIQIISIEYNGNTVTVNGDNNNFVKANGAHVTVNTASHSDSLLLVLSGSSDNGSLIIYREKKFGIQLNGLSLHNATGAAINNQCKKSLYLHVNEGTTNTMSDGESYTDNGISQKGALFSEGQIYLMGNGTLNVTGNCRHAIASDDYIIVDGNITLNVKSTTGTGIKVNDGLWINNGKIDINVTADAARGIKSDSVVVITGGNTTITTSGDCVYDKEEDDYSSAACIKCDRDFTMSNGTLTMSSSGDGGKCINTSGKVEFSGGTLTATTTGDNEDGKPKAIKAMTGIFVSGGSFSAKVSKSWACDSGYGDDTTSDSDRLDHCVTITGNPTTSTITKKNVNISF
;
A
#
# COMPACT_ATOMS: atom_id res chain seq x y z
N MET A 1 -51.91 41.90 -17.90
CA MET A 1 -50.92 42.49 -16.98
C MET A 1 -50.30 41.37 -16.18
N GLU A 2 -49.01 41.51 -15.89
CA GLU A 2 -48.16 40.64 -15.04
C GLU A 2 -47.77 39.26 -15.60
N LYS A 3 -46.54 38.78 -15.42
CA LYS A 3 -45.18 39.35 -15.42
C LYS A 3 -44.26 38.11 -15.41
N ASN A 4 -43.36 38.02 -16.37
CA ASN A 4 -42.26 37.04 -16.37
C ASN A 4 -41.41 37.18 -15.11
N ASN A 5 -41.01 36.06 -14.51
CA ASN A 5 -39.84 36.00 -13.63
C ASN A 5 -39.03 34.73 -13.93
N ASN A 6 -38.05 34.90 -14.83
CA ASN A 6 -36.86 34.06 -14.90
C ASN A 6 -36.00 34.32 -13.65
N ILE A 7 -35.57 33.26 -12.97
CA ILE A 7 -34.48 33.32 -12.00
C ILE A 7 -33.36 32.43 -12.51
N HIS A 8 -32.26 33.08 -12.90
CA HIS A 8 -30.97 32.49 -13.26
C HIS A 8 -30.30 31.81 -12.05
N PRO A 9 -29.61 30.67 -12.22
CA PRO A 9 -28.66 30.18 -11.23
C PRO A 9 -27.37 31.02 -11.22
N ALA A 10 -26.85 31.22 -10.00
CA ALA A 10 -25.75 32.11 -9.67
C ALA A 10 -24.44 31.75 -10.37
N LYS A 11 -23.80 32.75 -10.98
CA LYS A 11 -22.41 32.71 -11.44
C LYS A 11 -21.48 32.73 -10.22
N TYR A 12 -20.69 31.67 -10.04
CA TYR A 12 -19.53 31.70 -9.14
C TYR A 12 -18.47 32.64 -9.73
N LYS A 13 -18.19 33.74 -9.02
CA LYS A 13 -17.05 34.63 -9.30
C LYS A 13 -15.76 33.90 -8.91
N LYS A 14 -14.88 33.66 -9.89
CA LYS A 14 -13.46 33.34 -9.65
C LYS A 14 -12.79 34.52 -8.94
N SER A 15 -12.28 34.30 -7.73
CA SER A 15 -11.30 35.19 -7.11
C SER A 15 -9.90 34.75 -7.55
N SER A 16 -9.28 35.52 -8.42
CA SER A 16 -7.85 35.46 -8.69
C SER A 16 -7.09 36.11 -7.54
N SER A 17 -6.40 35.32 -6.72
CA SER A 17 -5.37 35.83 -5.81
C SER A 17 -4.00 35.36 -6.31
N PHE A 18 -3.26 36.30 -6.90
CA PHE A 18 -1.81 36.27 -6.93
C PHE A 18 -1.30 36.12 -5.49
N ILE A 19 -0.57 35.05 -5.20
CA ILE A 19 0.29 34.97 -4.02
C ILE A 19 1.70 34.69 -4.50
N SER A 20 2.60 35.54 -4.00
CA SER A 20 3.98 35.73 -4.38
C SER A 20 4.86 34.51 -4.14
N ARG A 21 5.84 34.38 -5.05
CA ARG A 21 7.05 33.57 -4.96
C ARG A 21 7.67 33.63 -3.55
N GLY A 22 7.85 32.47 -2.93
CA GLY A 22 8.62 32.32 -1.69
C GLY A 22 8.11 31.17 -0.83
N GLY A 23 8.53 29.94 -1.13
CA GLY A 23 8.15 28.78 -0.31
C GLY A 23 8.45 27.43 -0.95
N PHE A 24 9.69 27.19 -1.39
CA PHE A 24 10.12 25.89 -1.95
C PHE A 24 10.98 25.06 -0.99
N LEU A 25 10.88 25.28 0.34
CA LEU A 25 11.76 24.61 1.30
C LEU A 25 11.07 24.16 2.60
N SER A 26 9.85 23.60 2.53
CA SER A 26 9.17 23.13 3.75
C SER A 26 8.38 21.82 3.64
N ILE A 27 8.49 21.06 2.55
CA ILE A 27 7.76 19.77 2.41
C ILE A 27 8.61 18.56 2.84
N LEU A 28 9.92 18.72 3.05
CA LEU A 28 10.80 17.64 3.49
C LEU A 28 10.88 17.48 5.03
N LEU A 29 10.24 18.35 5.83
CA LEU A 29 10.40 18.36 7.29
C LEU A 29 9.16 17.91 8.08
N LEU A 30 8.04 17.59 7.43
CA LEU A 30 6.86 17.02 8.11
C LEU A 30 6.90 15.49 8.26
N ALA A 31 7.76 14.78 7.51
CA ALA A 31 7.94 13.33 7.68
C ALA A 31 8.75 12.97 8.93
N LEU A 32 9.48 13.94 9.53
CA LEU A 32 10.30 13.71 10.73
C LEU A 32 9.66 14.25 12.02
N SER A 33 8.63 15.10 11.95
CA SER A 33 8.01 15.70 13.14
C SER A 33 6.82 14.91 13.71
N MET A 34 6.44 13.76 13.13
CA MET A 34 5.44 12.85 13.72
C MET A 34 6.04 11.84 14.71
N MET A 35 7.36 11.87 14.93
CA MET A 35 8.03 11.01 15.93
C MET A 35 8.18 11.65 17.32
N VAL A 36 7.66 12.88 17.53
CA VAL A 36 7.76 13.55 18.84
C VAL A 36 6.37 13.93 19.34
N ALA A 37 5.61 12.92 19.78
CA ALA A 37 4.56 13.07 20.78
C ALA A 37 3.98 11.69 21.17
N CYS A 38 4.54 11.07 22.22
CA CYS A 38 3.82 10.72 23.45
C CYS A 38 4.49 9.54 24.17
N GLU A 39 5.06 9.87 25.33
CA GLU A 39 5.34 9.01 26.48
C GLU A 39 6.46 7.95 26.39
N LYS A 40 7.18 7.84 27.51
CA LYS A 40 8.38 7.03 27.79
C LYS A 40 8.15 5.50 27.72
N ASP A 41 7.14 5.04 26.98
CA ASP A 41 6.71 3.63 26.91
C ASP A 41 7.05 2.94 25.58
N ASP A 42 7.48 3.71 24.58
CA ASP A 42 7.93 3.21 23.29
C ASP A 42 9.47 3.22 23.24
N SER A 43 10.11 2.14 23.69
CA SER A 43 11.52 1.91 23.36
C SER A 43 11.67 1.93 21.84
N ASP A 44 12.65 2.66 21.35
CA ASP A 44 12.97 2.79 19.92
C ASP A 44 13.28 1.41 19.31
N LEU A 45 12.28 0.77 18.71
CA LEU A 45 12.43 -0.60 18.17
C LEU A 45 13.25 -0.62 16.87
N SER A 46 13.51 0.56 16.27
CA SER A 46 14.37 0.72 15.09
C SER A 46 15.79 0.21 15.36
N ALA A 47 16.33 0.49 16.55
CA ALA A 47 17.66 0.04 16.99
C ALA A 47 17.80 -1.49 17.09
N TYR A 48 16.70 -2.25 17.12
CA TYR A 48 16.72 -3.70 17.27
C TYR A 48 16.57 -4.46 15.95
N MET A 49 16.02 -3.82 14.91
CA MET A 49 15.85 -4.47 13.60
C MET A 49 17.02 -4.17 12.64
N GLU A 50 17.82 -3.14 12.91
CA GLU A 50 18.93 -2.71 12.04
C GLU A 50 20.29 -3.39 12.37
N LYS A 51 20.43 -4.01 13.56
CA LYS A 51 21.71 -4.53 14.04
C LYS A 51 21.84 -6.04 13.84
N GLY A 52 22.23 -6.45 12.62
CA GLY A 52 23.01 -7.68 12.46
C GLY A 52 24.20 -7.64 13.44
N ALA A 53 24.54 -8.77 14.05
CA ALA A 53 25.47 -8.84 15.18
C ALA A 53 26.84 -8.18 14.88
N GLU A 54 27.11 -6.98 15.41
CA GLU A 54 28.44 -6.45 15.78
C GLU A 54 28.34 -5.13 16.60
N GLU A 55 29.31 -4.86 17.48
CA GLU A 55 29.28 -4.02 18.70
C GLU A 55 29.22 -2.47 18.55
N GLY A 56 28.71 -1.82 19.62
CA GLY A 56 28.93 -0.39 19.99
C GLY A 56 28.06 0.65 19.24
N THR A 57 27.70 1.84 19.74
CA THR A 57 27.62 2.43 21.10
C THR A 57 26.51 3.48 21.07
N GLU A 58 25.45 3.30 21.86
CA GLU A 58 24.66 4.31 22.59
C GLU A 58 23.49 3.54 23.25
N THR A 59 23.40 3.58 24.57
CA THR A 59 22.47 2.74 25.35
C THR A 59 21.06 3.33 25.34
N PRO A 60 20.06 2.66 24.71
CA PRO A 60 18.67 2.98 24.91
C PRO A 60 18.28 2.67 26.37
N PRO A 61 17.24 3.31 26.94
CA PRO A 61 16.73 2.91 28.25
C PRO A 61 16.36 1.42 28.21
N ALA A 62 16.97 0.64 29.09
CA ALA A 62 16.86 -0.81 29.12
C ALA A 62 15.47 -1.25 29.59
N SER A 63 14.49 -1.27 28.69
CA SER A 63 13.46 -2.29 28.74
C SER A 63 14.11 -3.60 28.29
N THR A 64 14.07 -4.63 29.12
CA THR A 64 14.48 -5.98 28.71
C THR A 64 13.64 -6.36 27.50
N ILE A 65 14.27 -6.81 26.40
CA ILE A 65 13.50 -7.40 25.31
C ILE A 65 13.18 -8.83 25.68
N GLN A 66 11.89 -9.15 25.68
CA GLN A 66 11.41 -10.50 25.63
C GLN A 66 11.52 -11.01 24.19
N ILE A 67 12.45 -11.94 23.95
CA ILE A 67 12.57 -12.66 22.67
C ILE A 67 11.88 -14.00 22.82
N ILE A 68 10.95 -14.31 21.91
CA ILE A 68 10.29 -15.61 21.86
C ILE A 68 10.45 -16.18 20.46
N SER A 69 11.07 -17.36 20.36
CA SER A 69 11.19 -18.08 19.09
C SER A 69 10.06 -19.10 18.97
N ILE A 70 9.36 -19.09 17.85
CA ILE A 70 8.28 -20.01 17.53
C ILE A 70 8.63 -20.68 16.20
N GLU A 71 8.97 -21.97 16.27
CA GLU A 71 9.27 -22.80 15.11
C GLU A 71 8.07 -23.70 14.79
N TYR A 72 7.54 -23.59 13.58
CA TYR A 72 6.45 -24.44 13.08
C TYR A 72 7.01 -25.75 12.53
N ASN A 73 6.49 -26.88 13.01
CA ASN A 73 6.95 -28.23 12.69
C ASN A 73 5.79 -29.09 12.16
N GLY A 74 5.18 -28.65 11.06
CA GLY A 74 3.95 -29.23 10.51
C GLY A 74 2.75 -28.85 11.36
N ASN A 75 2.20 -29.81 12.12
CA ASN A 75 0.99 -29.62 12.92
C ASN A 75 1.28 -29.18 14.37
N THR A 76 2.53 -28.92 14.73
CA THR A 76 2.94 -28.51 16.09
C THR A 76 3.91 -27.34 16.02
N VAL A 77 4.22 -26.77 17.19
CA VAL A 77 5.24 -25.71 17.32
C VAL A 77 6.22 -26.02 18.45
N THR A 78 7.46 -25.60 18.28
CA THR A 78 8.46 -25.50 19.35
C THR A 78 8.57 -24.05 19.77
N VAL A 79 8.40 -23.78 21.07
CA VAL A 79 8.45 -22.42 21.63
C VAL A 79 9.63 -22.30 22.59
N ASN A 80 10.50 -21.33 22.35
CA ASN A 80 11.66 -21.03 23.19
C ASN A 80 11.64 -19.58 23.66
N GLY A 81 12.11 -19.32 24.88
CA GLY A 81 12.20 -17.98 25.47
C GLY A 81 10.93 -17.48 26.15
N ASP A 82 9.81 -18.21 26.08
CA ASP A 82 8.54 -17.84 26.73
C ASP A 82 8.52 -18.12 28.25
N ASN A 83 9.33 -17.40 29.01
CA ASN A 83 9.45 -17.57 30.46
C ASN A 83 8.18 -17.17 31.23
N ASN A 84 7.29 -16.40 30.59
CA ASN A 84 6.09 -15.84 31.20
C ASN A 84 4.80 -16.52 30.70
N ASN A 85 4.92 -17.58 29.91
CA ASN A 85 3.78 -18.40 29.43
C ASN A 85 2.75 -17.59 28.61
N PHE A 86 3.24 -16.65 27.81
CA PHE A 86 2.45 -15.79 26.90
C PHE A 86 1.94 -16.54 25.67
N VAL A 87 2.60 -17.63 25.29
CA VAL A 87 2.30 -18.40 24.08
C VAL A 87 1.38 -19.57 24.42
N LYS A 88 0.26 -19.66 23.69
CA LYS A 88 -0.63 -20.82 23.70
C LYS A 88 -0.69 -21.41 22.29
N ALA A 89 -0.47 -22.71 22.19
CA ALA A 89 -0.55 -23.43 20.93
C ALA A 89 -1.66 -24.50 20.98
N ASN A 90 -2.51 -24.52 19.97
CA ASN A 90 -3.42 -25.62 19.66
C ASN A 90 -2.99 -26.21 18.31
N GLY A 91 -2.18 -27.26 18.36
CA GLY A 91 -1.43 -27.71 17.18
C GLY A 91 -0.50 -26.61 16.67
N ALA A 92 -0.64 -26.24 15.39
CA ALA A 92 0.09 -25.14 14.76
C ALA A 92 -0.64 -23.78 14.82
N HIS A 93 -1.78 -23.69 15.51
CA HIS A 93 -2.45 -22.40 15.75
C HIS A 93 -1.95 -21.79 17.04
N VAL A 94 -1.19 -20.69 16.93
CA VAL A 94 -0.52 -20.01 18.03
C VAL A 94 -1.21 -18.69 18.37
N THR A 95 -1.48 -18.49 19.65
CA THR A 95 -1.89 -17.21 20.22
C THR A 95 -0.80 -16.70 21.15
N VAL A 96 -0.36 -15.46 20.94
CA VAL A 96 0.57 -14.75 21.82
C VAL A 96 -0.22 -13.63 22.50
N ASN A 97 -0.35 -13.67 23.82
CA ASN A 97 -1.02 -12.62 24.58
C ASN A 97 -0.05 -11.97 25.58
N THR A 98 0.26 -10.69 25.32
CA THR A 98 1.16 -9.86 26.14
C THR A 98 0.52 -8.53 26.52
N ALA A 99 -0.82 -8.42 26.48
CA ALA A 99 -1.54 -7.17 26.70
C ALA A 99 -1.18 -6.47 28.02
N SER A 100 -0.98 -7.25 29.09
CA SER A 100 -0.64 -6.72 30.42
C SER A 100 0.86 -6.55 30.68
N HIS A 101 1.72 -6.83 29.69
CA HIS A 101 3.17 -6.87 29.89
C HIS A 101 3.88 -5.65 29.27
N SER A 102 4.77 -5.03 30.04
CA SER A 102 5.40 -3.76 29.67
C SER A 102 6.65 -3.90 28.81
N ASP A 103 7.31 -5.07 28.87
CA ASP A 103 8.58 -5.33 28.16
C ASP A 103 8.38 -5.33 26.65
N SER A 104 9.38 -4.86 25.92
CA SER A 104 9.42 -4.94 24.46
C SER A 104 9.46 -6.40 24.00
N LEU A 105 8.73 -6.70 22.93
CA LEU A 105 8.55 -8.06 22.42
C LEU A 105 9.15 -8.18 21.02
N LEU A 106 9.97 -9.22 20.83
CA LEU A 106 10.39 -9.69 19.52
C LEU A 106 9.99 -11.17 19.37
N LEU A 107 9.14 -11.45 18.39
CA LEU A 107 8.85 -12.82 17.97
C LEU A 107 9.79 -13.20 16.84
N VAL A 108 10.44 -14.35 16.92
CA VAL A 108 11.24 -14.93 15.82
C VAL A 108 10.50 -16.14 15.29
N LEU A 109 10.05 -16.08 14.04
CA LEU A 109 9.21 -17.10 13.42
C LEU A 109 10.00 -17.86 12.34
N SER A 110 9.95 -19.18 12.40
CA SER A 110 10.61 -20.07 11.43
C SER A 110 9.83 -21.37 11.22
N GLY A 111 10.30 -22.22 10.30
CA GLY A 111 9.70 -23.53 10.05
C GLY A 111 8.46 -23.45 9.15
N SER A 112 7.66 -24.51 9.13
CA SER A 112 6.51 -24.61 8.21
C SER A 112 5.27 -25.24 8.82
N SER A 113 4.10 -24.73 8.44
CA SER A 113 2.80 -25.37 8.65
C SER A 113 1.87 -25.09 7.47
N ASP A 114 1.20 -26.14 6.99
CA ASP A 114 0.14 -26.06 5.98
C ASP A 114 -1.24 -25.76 6.59
N ASN A 115 -1.36 -25.79 7.91
CA ASN A 115 -2.56 -25.33 8.60
C ASN A 115 -2.18 -24.80 10.00
N GLY A 116 -1.58 -23.63 10.01
CA GLY A 116 -1.13 -22.94 11.22
C GLY A 116 -1.37 -21.44 11.13
N SER A 117 -1.35 -20.77 12.28
CA SER A 117 -1.60 -19.34 12.35
C SER A 117 -0.89 -18.71 13.54
N LEU A 118 -0.63 -17.42 13.47
CA LEU A 118 -0.24 -16.60 14.60
C LEU A 118 -1.27 -15.50 14.85
N ILE A 119 -1.82 -15.44 16.06
CA ILE A 119 -2.64 -14.33 16.56
C ILE A 119 -1.88 -13.62 17.67
N ILE A 120 -1.78 -12.28 17.62
CA ILE A 120 -1.08 -11.48 18.63
C ILE A 120 -2.04 -10.49 19.29
N TYR A 121 -2.12 -10.54 20.61
CA TYR A 121 -2.77 -9.52 21.46
C TYR A 121 -1.72 -8.77 22.27
N ARG A 122 -1.64 -7.45 22.04
CA ARG A 122 -0.71 -6.54 22.74
C ARG A 122 -1.27 -5.11 22.74
N GLU A 123 -0.70 -4.25 23.58
CA GLU A 123 -1.08 -2.83 23.71
C GLU A 123 0.08 -1.85 23.39
N LYS A 124 1.24 -2.38 22.98
CA LYS A 124 2.49 -1.65 22.71
C LYS A 124 3.10 -2.08 21.35
N LYS A 125 4.03 -1.29 20.82
CA LYS A 125 4.80 -1.59 19.59
C LYS A 125 5.73 -2.81 19.73
N PHE A 126 5.79 -3.68 18.73
CA PHE A 126 6.54 -4.94 18.81
C PHE A 126 7.11 -5.39 17.47
N GLY A 127 8.03 -6.34 17.52
CA GLY A 127 8.71 -6.88 16.35
C GLY A 127 8.30 -8.31 16.03
N ILE A 128 8.26 -8.63 14.74
CA ILE A 128 8.28 -10.00 14.23
C ILE A 128 9.46 -10.10 13.26
N GLN A 129 10.35 -11.05 13.51
CA GLN A 129 11.42 -11.44 12.60
C GLN A 129 11.04 -12.74 11.88
N LEU A 130 11.01 -12.72 10.56
CA LEU A 130 10.75 -13.89 9.73
C LEU A 130 12.08 -14.53 9.30
N ASN A 131 12.27 -15.80 9.65
CA ASN A 131 13.53 -16.53 9.47
C ASN A 131 13.31 -17.89 8.77
N GLY A 132 12.81 -17.86 7.54
CA GLY A 132 12.47 -19.06 6.78
C GLY A 132 11.11 -19.65 7.14
N LEU A 133 10.11 -18.79 7.40
CA LEU A 133 8.75 -19.19 7.74
C LEU A 133 7.93 -19.57 6.48
N SER A 134 7.20 -20.67 6.52
CA SER A 134 6.14 -21.00 5.55
C SER A 134 4.82 -21.31 6.28
N LEU A 135 3.83 -20.43 6.17
CA LEU A 135 2.61 -20.51 7.00
C LEU A 135 1.33 -20.36 6.16
N HIS A 136 0.53 -21.41 6.10
CA HIS A 136 -0.82 -21.36 5.53
C HIS A 136 -1.86 -21.55 6.64
N ASN A 137 -2.93 -20.75 6.64
CA ASN A 137 -4.10 -20.97 7.49
C ASN A 137 -5.34 -21.23 6.62
N ALA A 138 -5.84 -22.47 6.61
CA ALA A 138 -6.94 -22.86 5.71
C ALA A 138 -8.28 -22.15 6.00
N THR A 139 -8.45 -21.54 7.17
CA THR A 139 -9.73 -20.92 7.58
C THR A 139 -9.58 -19.53 8.20
N GLY A 140 -8.51 -18.80 7.86
CA GLY A 140 -8.28 -17.45 8.36
C GLY A 140 -6.95 -16.86 7.92
N ALA A 141 -6.54 -15.78 8.59
CA ALA A 141 -5.23 -15.14 8.37
C ALA A 141 -4.05 -16.02 8.84
N ALA A 142 -2.93 -15.98 8.14
CA ALA A 142 -1.69 -16.64 8.58
C ALA A 142 -1.05 -15.91 9.76
N ILE A 143 -0.95 -14.58 9.67
CA ILE A 143 -0.52 -13.71 10.78
C ILE A 143 -1.60 -12.65 11.00
N ASN A 144 -2.12 -12.59 12.22
CA ASN A 144 -3.15 -11.66 12.64
C ASN A 144 -2.71 -10.87 13.87
N ASN A 145 -2.29 -9.62 13.64
CA ASN A 145 -1.99 -8.67 14.71
C ASN A 145 -3.26 -7.92 15.14
N GLN A 146 -3.73 -8.19 16.36
CA GLN A 146 -4.86 -7.50 17.00
C GLN A 146 -4.41 -6.28 17.82
N CYS A 147 -3.11 -5.96 17.86
CA CYS A 147 -2.59 -4.74 18.47
C CYS A 147 -2.76 -3.55 17.52
N LYS A 148 -3.31 -2.45 18.04
CA LYS A 148 -3.47 -1.17 17.33
C LYS A 148 -2.20 -0.32 17.28
N LYS A 149 -1.06 -0.87 17.72
CA LYS A 149 0.26 -0.24 17.67
C LYS A 149 1.11 -0.86 16.56
N SER A 150 2.24 -0.24 16.29
CA SER A 150 3.11 -0.59 15.18
C SER A 150 3.72 -1.99 15.32
N LEU A 151 3.55 -2.78 14.26
CA LEU A 151 4.28 -4.01 13.99
C LEU A 151 5.52 -3.68 13.15
N TYR A 152 6.70 -4.00 13.66
CA TYR A 152 7.95 -3.98 12.92
C TYR A 152 8.20 -5.39 12.36
N LEU A 153 7.93 -5.59 11.08
CA LEU A 153 8.07 -6.88 10.41
C LEU A 153 9.40 -6.91 9.64
N HIS A 154 10.37 -7.60 10.21
CA HIS A 154 11.72 -7.75 9.66
C HIS A 154 11.87 -9.09 8.92
N VAL A 155 12.29 -9.03 7.66
CA VAL A 155 12.49 -10.22 6.81
C VAL A 155 13.98 -10.48 6.67
N ASN A 156 14.47 -11.52 7.35
CA ASN A 156 15.90 -11.79 7.45
C ASN A 156 16.55 -12.02 6.08
N GLU A 157 17.72 -11.45 5.90
CA GLU A 157 18.55 -11.66 4.73
C GLU A 157 18.82 -13.15 4.47
N GLY A 158 18.87 -13.53 3.20
CA GLY A 158 19.09 -14.92 2.78
C GLY A 158 17.91 -15.87 3.03
N THR A 159 16.81 -15.40 3.64
CA THR A 159 15.63 -16.23 3.89
C THR A 159 14.52 -15.96 2.86
N THR A 160 13.75 -17.02 2.56
CA THR A 160 12.47 -16.91 1.85
C THR A 160 11.36 -17.25 2.81
N ASN A 161 10.41 -16.35 2.97
CA ASN A 161 9.28 -16.49 3.87
C ASN A 161 8.00 -16.47 3.03
N THR A 162 7.06 -17.36 3.31
CA THR A 162 5.81 -17.50 2.56
C THR A 162 4.65 -17.55 3.51
N MET A 163 3.59 -16.80 3.24
CA MET A 163 2.35 -16.90 4.00
C MET A 163 1.10 -16.78 3.12
N SER A 164 0.04 -17.45 3.52
CA SER A 164 -1.24 -17.40 2.81
C SER A 164 -2.43 -17.65 3.73
N ASP A 165 -3.54 -16.97 3.46
CA ASP A 165 -4.84 -17.29 4.05
C ASP A 165 -5.53 -18.42 3.28
N GLY A 166 -6.66 -18.88 3.82
CA GLY A 166 -7.52 -19.89 3.21
C GLY A 166 -8.52 -19.29 2.23
N GLU A 167 -9.46 -20.10 1.75
CA GLU A 167 -10.55 -19.67 0.86
C GLU A 167 -11.78 -19.14 1.64
N SER A 168 -11.80 -19.35 2.96
CA SER A 168 -12.87 -18.90 3.86
C SER A 168 -12.30 -18.49 5.21
N TYR A 169 -13.00 -17.60 5.92
CA TYR A 169 -12.60 -17.14 7.25
C TYR A 169 -13.63 -17.63 8.27
N THR A 170 -13.18 -18.41 9.25
CA THR A 170 -14.02 -18.78 10.39
C THR A 170 -14.32 -17.54 11.21
N ASP A 171 -15.59 -17.28 11.49
CA ASP A 171 -15.98 -16.24 12.44
C ASP A 171 -15.68 -16.72 13.86
N ASN A 172 -14.71 -16.07 14.48
CA ASN A 172 -14.26 -16.27 15.84
C ASN A 172 -14.35 -14.97 16.66
N GLY A 173 -15.11 -13.98 16.17
CA GLY A 173 -15.29 -12.69 16.84
C GLY A 173 -14.08 -11.74 16.77
N ILE A 174 -13.06 -12.03 15.95
CA ILE A 174 -11.87 -11.18 15.78
C ILE A 174 -11.81 -10.62 14.35
N SER A 175 -11.19 -9.45 14.19
CA SER A 175 -10.99 -8.85 12.88
C SER A 175 -9.94 -9.64 12.08
N GLN A 176 -10.25 -9.95 10.83
CA GLN A 176 -9.37 -10.67 9.92
C GLN A 176 -9.61 -10.14 8.50
N LYS A 177 -8.61 -9.48 7.90
CA LYS A 177 -8.78 -8.79 6.60
C LYS A 177 -7.78 -9.20 5.51
N GLY A 178 -6.80 -10.05 5.83
CA GLY A 178 -5.88 -10.63 4.85
C GLY A 178 -4.97 -11.69 5.43
N ALA A 179 -4.11 -12.30 4.60
CA ALA A 179 -3.15 -13.32 5.01
C ALA A 179 -2.14 -12.79 6.04
N LEU A 180 -1.66 -11.56 5.82
CA LEU A 180 -1.04 -10.73 6.83
C LEU A 180 -2.00 -9.60 7.17
N PHE A 181 -2.55 -9.61 8.39
CA PHE A 181 -3.44 -8.56 8.86
C PHE A 181 -2.93 -7.90 10.13
N SER A 182 -3.09 -6.57 10.21
CA SER A 182 -2.78 -5.76 11.39
C SER A 182 -3.87 -4.72 11.64
N GLU A 183 -4.37 -4.64 12.87
CA GLU A 183 -5.21 -3.52 13.30
C GLU A 183 -4.41 -2.21 13.45
N GLY A 184 -3.11 -2.30 13.67
CA GLY A 184 -2.17 -1.16 13.73
C GLY A 184 -1.27 -1.07 12.50
N GLN A 185 -0.26 -0.20 12.58
CA GLN A 185 0.67 0.06 11.48
C GLN A 185 1.60 -1.13 11.20
N ILE A 186 2.07 -1.26 9.95
CA ILE A 186 3.11 -2.24 9.59
C ILE A 186 4.32 -1.49 9.02
N TYR A 187 5.49 -1.72 9.61
CA TYR A 187 6.78 -1.31 9.08
C TYR A 187 7.49 -2.54 8.52
N LEU A 188 7.59 -2.62 7.19
CA LEU A 188 8.18 -3.74 6.48
C LEU A 188 9.64 -3.43 6.12
N MET A 189 10.56 -4.25 6.62
CA MET A 189 12.00 -4.03 6.51
C MET A 189 12.79 -5.33 6.36
N GLY A 190 14.09 -5.20 6.17
CA GLY A 190 15.01 -6.31 5.95
C GLY A 190 15.38 -6.51 4.48
N ASN A 191 16.17 -7.55 4.21
CA ASN A 191 16.75 -7.84 2.89
C ASN A 191 16.35 -9.22 2.35
N GLY A 192 15.48 -9.96 3.06
CA GLY A 192 14.99 -11.26 2.63
C GLY A 192 13.86 -11.20 1.59
N THR A 193 13.31 -12.36 1.28
CA THR A 193 12.12 -12.50 0.42
C THR A 193 10.88 -12.81 1.26
N LEU A 194 9.77 -12.10 0.99
CA LEU A 194 8.45 -12.36 1.56
C LEU A 194 7.44 -12.57 0.43
N ASN A 195 6.82 -13.74 0.41
CA ASN A 195 5.72 -14.09 -0.48
C ASN A 195 4.40 -14.11 0.30
N VAL A 196 3.41 -13.32 -0.12
CA VAL A 196 2.09 -13.26 0.53
C VAL A 196 0.99 -13.54 -0.49
N THR A 197 0.12 -14.51 -0.21
CA THR A 197 -1.03 -14.83 -1.06
C THR A 197 -2.33 -14.66 -0.30
N GLY A 198 -3.24 -13.85 -0.84
CA GLY A 198 -4.62 -13.66 -0.37
C GLY A 198 -5.63 -14.42 -1.25
N ASN A 199 -6.15 -15.53 -0.75
CA ASN A 199 -7.11 -16.44 -1.39
C ASN A 199 -8.57 -16.16 -1.00
N CYS A 200 -8.83 -15.60 0.19
CA CYS A 200 -10.18 -15.24 0.62
C CYS A 200 -10.36 -13.72 0.69
N ARG A 201 -9.41 -13.02 1.30
CA ARG A 201 -9.45 -11.55 1.45
C ARG A 201 -8.25 -10.89 0.80
N HIS A 202 -7.70 -9.84 1.42
CA HIS A 202 -6.50 -9.18 0.94
C HIS A 202 -5.27 -10.06 1.17
N ALA A 203 -4.21 -9.86 0.42
CA ALA A 203 -2.95 -10.51 0.76
C ALA A 203 -2.35 -9.85 2.01
N ILE A 204 -2.22 -8.52 1.99
CA ILE A 204 -1.76 -7.72 3.12
C ILE A 204 -2.81 -6.65 3.43
N ALA A 205 -3.17 -6.53 4.70
CA ALA A 205 -4.11 -5.51 5.16
C ALA A 205 -3.63 -4.83 6.45
N SER A 206 -3.74 -3.50 6.50
CA SER A 206 -3.60 -2.70 7.72
C SER A 206 -4.85 -1.84 7.89
N ASP A 207 -5.38 -1.76 9.12
CA ASP A 207 -6.43 -0.79 9.43
C ASP A 207 -5.90 0.64 9.63
N ASP A 208 -4.58 0.82 9.50
CA ASP A 208 -3.87 2.08 9.57
C ASP A 208 -2.97 2.19 8.31
N TYR A 209 -1.69 2.54 8.46
CA TYR A 209 -0.73 2.62 7.36
C TYR A 209 0.29 1.49 7.28
N ILE A 210 0.96 1.43 6.13
CA ILE A 210 2.13 0.57 5.87
C ILE A 210 3.29 1.43 5.36
N ILE A 211 4.50 1.15 5.84
CA ILE A 211 5.75 1.72 5.34
C ILE A 211 6.67 0.57 4.90
N VAL A 212 7.18 0.64 3.68
CA VAL A 212 8.20 -0.27 3.14
C VAL A 212 9.52 0.48 3.00
N ASP A 213 10.50 0.14 3.83
CA ASP A 213 11.76 0.91 3.94
C ASP A 213 13.03 0.09 3.67
N GLY A 214 12.97 -1.24 3.82
CA GLY A 214 14.12 -2.14 3.58
C GLY A 214 14.37 -2.50 2.11
N ASN A 215 15.48 -3.20 1.83
CA ASN A 215 15.76 -3.79 0.50
C ASN A 215 15.03 -5.13 0.28
N ILE A 216 13.87 -5.30 0.89
CA ILE A 216 13.08 -6.52 0.85
C ILE A 216 12.68 -6.86 -0.58
N THR A 217 12.63 -8.15 -0.91
CA THR A 217 11.86 -8.64 -2.06
C THR A 217 10.47 -9.05 -1.59
N LEU A 218 9.45 -8.27 -1.92
CA LEU A 218 8.06 -8.50 -1.56
C LEU A 218 7.26 -8.96 -2.77
N ASN A 219 6.77 -10.20 -2.74
CA ASN A 219 5.89 -10.76 -3.79
C ASN A 219 4.49 -10.94 -3.22
N VAL A 220 3.50 -10.30 -3.84
CA VAL A 220 2.11 -10.28 -3.39
C VAL A 220 1.19 -10.82 -4.47
N LYS A 221 0.31 -11.74 -4.10
CA LYS A 221 -0.74 -12.28 -4.98
C LYS A 221 -2.10 -12.20 -4.31
N SER A 222 -3.15 -11.87 -5.05
CA SER A 222 -4.53 -12.04 -4.58
C SER A 222 -5.47 -12.44 -5.71
N THR A 223 -6.47 -13.27 -5.38
CA THR A 223 -7.47 -13.81 -6.33
C THR A 223 -8.89 -13.34 -6.06
N THR A 224 -9.15 -12.75 -4.90
CA THR A 224 -10.49 -12.28 -4.50
C THR A 224 -10.48 -10.86 -3.95
N GLY A 225 -9.35 -10.38 -3.44
CA GLY A 225 -9.22 -9.09 -2.80
C GLY A 225 -8.13 -8.22 -3.40
N THR A 226 -7.83 -7.14 -2.69
CA THR A 226 -6.66 -6.30 -2.94
C THR A 226 -5.35 -7.00 -2.58
N GLY A 227 -4.28 -6.75 -3.35
CA GLY A 227 -2.92 -7.14 -2.95
C GLY A 227 -2.53 -6.50 -1.62
N ILE A 228 -2.46 -5.17 -1.57
CA ILE A 228 -2.19 -4.39 -0.35
C ILE A 228 -3.35 -3.42 -0.07
N LYS A 229 -4.07 -3.63 1.05
CA LYS A 229 -5.10 -2.71 1.56
C LYS A 229 -4.59 -1.94 2.77
N VAL A 230 -4.77 -0.63 2.76
CA VAL A 230 -4.48 0.26 3.90
C VAL A 230 -5.58 1.30 4.05
N ASN A 231 -5.81 1.79 5.27
CA ASN A 231 -6.79 2.86 5.49
C ASN A 231 -6.10 4.23 5.50
N ASP A 232 -4.94 4.35 6.15
CA ASP A 232 -4.33 5.66 6.44
C ASP A 232 -3.12 6.02 5.57
N GLY A 233 -2.64 5.08 4.76
CA GLY A 233 -1.68 5.37 3.70
C GLY A 233 -0.67 4.25 3.44
N LEU A 234 0.05 4.38 2.32
CA LEU A 234 1.16 3.51 1.98
C LEU A 234 2.36 4.35 1.55
N TRP A 235 3.51 4.10 2.17
CA TRP A 235 4.80 4.67 1.76
C TRP A 235 5.74 3.56 1.30
N ILE A 236 6.24 3.69 0.08
CA ILE A 236 7.27 2.81 -0.49
C ILE A 236 8.53 3.65 -0.66
N ASN A 237 9.45 3.52 0.30
CA ASN A 237 10.72 4.22 0.26
C ASN A 237 11.79 3.40 -0.45
N ASN A 238 11.72 2.07 -0.38
CA ASN A 238 12.68 1.18 -1.03
C ASN A 238 12.10 -0.24 -1.23
N GLY A 239 12.92 -1.16 -1.75
CA GLY A 239 12.59 -2.58 -1.92
C GLY A 239 12.27 -2.95 -3.37
N LYS A 240 12.19 -4.26 -3.62
CA LYS A 240 11.68 -4.83 -4.87
C LYS A 240 10.30 -5.42 -4.60
N ILE A 241 9.26 -4.80 -5.13
CA ILE A 241 7.87 -5.15 -4.87
C ILE A 241 7.23 -5.65 -6.16
N ASP A 242 6.64 -6.84 -6.16
CA ASP A 242 5.88 -7.41 -7.27
C ASP A 242 4.48 -7.79 -6.78
N ILE A 243 3.45 -7.14 -7.34
CA ILE A 243 2.05 -7.33 -6.96
C ILE A 243 1.26 -7.82 -8.17
N ASN A 244 0.64 -9.00 -8.06
CA ASN A 244 -0.19 -9.58 -9.11
C ASN A 244 -1.59 -9.90 -8.57
N VAL A 245 -2.61 -9.21 -9.10
CA VAL A 245 -3.99 -9.43 -8.66
C VAL A 245 -4.87 -9.77 -9.86
N THR A 246 -5.57 -10.89 -9.77
CA THR A 246 -6.48 -11.38 -10.81
C THR A 246 -7.84 -11.63 -10.17
N ALA A 247 -8.74 -10.66 -10.31
CA ALA A 247 -10.07 -10.67 -9.72
C ALA A 247 -10.93 -9.62 -10.41
N ASP A 248 -12.25 -9.81 -10.42
CA ASP A 248 -13.16 -8.75 -10.85
C ASP A 248 -12.98 -7.51 -9.98
N ALA A 249 -12.95 -6.34 -10.62
CA ALA A 249 -12.59 -5.08 -9.97
C ALA A 249 -11.27 -5.14 -9.16
N ALA A 250 -10.28 -5.92 -9.62
CA ALA A 250 -8.99 -6.10 -8.96
C ALA A 250 -8.34 -4.80 -8.48
N ARG A 251 -7.63 -4.87 -7.35
CA ARG A 251 -6.83 -3.77 -6.80
C ARG A 251 -5.44 -4.28 -6.45
N GLY A 252 -4.39 -3.79 -7.10
CA GLY A 252 -3.02 -4.09 -6.67
C GLY A 252 -2.78 -3.49 -5.28
N ILE A 253 -2.91 -2.17 -5.20
CA ILE A 253 -2.87 -1.36 -3.99
C ILE A 253 -4.20 -0.60 -3.88
N LYS A 254 -4.84 -0.66 -2.70
CA LYS A 254 -5.96 0.20 -2.33
C LYS A 254 -5.63 0.94 -1.03
N SER A 255 -5.62 2.26 -1.08
CA SER A 255 -5.47 3.14 0.08
C SER A 255 -6.71 4.01 0.23
N ASP A 256 -7.30 4.08 1.42
CA ASP A 256 -8.39 5.05 1.68
C ASP A 256 -7.83 6.47 1.98
N SER A 257 -6.52 6.64 1.80
CA SER A 257 -5.75 7.86 2.00
C SER A 257 -4.75 8.03 0.83
N VAL A 258 -3.48 8.34 1.13
CA VAL A 258 -2.43 8.59 0.15
C VAL A 258 -1.66 7.33 -0.25
N VAL A 259 -0.96 7.40 -1.38
CA VAL A 259 0.12 6.47 -1.74
C VAL A 259 1.34 7.30 -2.15
N VAL A 260 2.48 7.05 -1.51
CA VAL A 260 3.72 7.81 -1.71
C VAL A 260 4.86 6.86 -2.07
N ILE A 261 5.56 7.15 -3.16
CA ILE A 261 6.73 6.37 -3.61
C ILE A 261 7.94 7.29 -3.68
N THR A 262 8.95 7.00 -2.87
CA THR A 262 10.21 7.78 -2.81
C THR A 262 11.43 6.95 -3.22
N GLY A 263 11.26 5.69 -3.60
CA GLY A 263 12.34 4.83 -4.08
C GLY A 263 11.90 3.40 -4.38
N GLY A 264 12.87 2.50 -4.52
CA GLY A 264 12.63 1.08 -4.83
C GLY A 264 12.23 0.78 -6.28
N ASN A 265 11.89 -0.48 -6.53
CA ASN A 265 11.35 -0.98 -7.80
C ASN A 265 10.04 -1.71 -7.53
N THR A 266 8.93 -1.13 -7.97
CA THR A 266 7.59 -1.67 -7.80
C THR A 266 7.00 -2.05 -9.16
N THR A 267 6.56 -3.30 -9.29
CA THR A 267 5.81 -3.81 -10.44
C THR A 267 4.41 -4.22 -9.98
N ILE A 268 3.36 -3.78 -10.68
CA ILE A 268 1.97 -4.11 -10.35
C ILE A 268 1.21 -4.52 -11.60
N THR A 269 0.68 -5.75 -11.59
CA THR A 269 -0.18 -6.26 -12.66
C THR A 269 -1.58 -6.53 -12.11
N THR A 270 -2.59 -6.03 -12.83
CA THR A 270 -4.00 -6.30 -12.50
C THR A 270 -4.78 -6.76 -13.73
N SER A 271 -5.69 -7.70 -13.51
CA SER A 271 -6.61 -8.21 -14.53
C SER A 271 -7.95 -8.64 -13.91
N GLY A 272 -8.97 -8.88 -14.73
CA GLY A 272 -10.33 -9.23 -14.32
C GLY A 272 -11.38 -8.24 -14.85
N ASP A 273 -12.66 -8.59 -14.72
CA ASP A 273 -13.72 -7.83 -15.34
C ASP A 273 -14.09 -6.57 -14.52
N CYS A 274 -14.75 -5.61 -15.14
CA CYS A 274 -15.40 -4.54 -14.39
C CYS A 274 -16.73 -5.03 -13.84
N VAL A 275 -17.12 -4.49 -12.68
CA VAL A 275 -18.36 -4.85 -11.99
C VAL A 275 -19.23 -3.61 -11.88
N TYR A 276 -20.49 -3.72 -12.30
CA TYR A 276 -21.47 -2.66 -12.08
C TYR A 276 -21.86 -2.61 -10.60
N ASP A 277 -21.54 -1.50 -9.95
CA ASP A 277 -21.95 -1.19 -8.59
C ASP A 277 -23.30 -0.46 -8.62
N LYS A 278 -24.35 -1.15 -8.15
CA LYS A 278 -25.71 -0.62 -8.14
C LYS A 278 -25.91 0.50 -7.12
N GLU A 279 -25.09 0.53 -6.06
CA GLU A 279 -25.20 1.56 -5.02
C GLU A 279 -24.55 2.86 -5.47
N GLU A 280 -23.45 2.76 -6.25
CA GLU A 280 -22.76 3.91 -6.83
C GLU A 280 -23.28 4.31 -8.22
N ASP A 281 -24.11 3.48 -8.87
CA ASP A 281 -24.53 3.63 -10.28
C ASP A 281 -23.33 3.84 -11.22
N ASP A 282 -22.24 3.10 -10.98
CA ASP A 282 -21.00 3.18 -11.77
C ASP A 282 -20.30 1.82 -11.85
N TYR A 283 -19.33 1.70 -12.75
CA TYR A 283 -18.52 0.49 -12.89
C TYR A 283 -17.22 0.56 -12.08
N SER A 284 -17.06 -0.40 -11.16
CA SER A 284 -15.80 -0.66 -10.49
C SER A 284 -14.93 -1.54 -11.39
N SER A 285 -13.89 -0.95 -11.97
CA SER A 285 -12.96 -1.60 -12.92
C SER A 285 -11.60 -1.83 -12.28
N ALA A 286 -10.81 -2.79 -12.76
CA ALA A 286 -9.48 -3.11 -12.20
C ALA A 286 -8.56 -1.89 -12.09
N ALA A 287 -7.73 -1.82 -11.04
CA ALA A 287 -6.76 -0.76 -10.85
C ALA A 287 -5.44 -1.26 -10.22
N CYS A 288 -4.28 -0.92 -10.79
CA CYS A 288 -3.00 -1.22 -10.13
C CYS A 288 -2.88 -0.48 -8.79
N ILE A 289 -3.19 0.82 -8.78
CA ILE A 289 -3.23 1.66 -7.58
C ILE A 289 -4.56 2.43 -7.58
N LYS A 290 -5.36 2.25 -6.52
CA LYS A 290 -6.48 3.13 -6.18
C LYS A 290 -6.21 3.83 -4.85
N CYS A 291 -6.30 5.14 -4.81
CA CYS A 291 -6.18 5.90 -3.57
C CYS A 291 -7.21 7.03 -3.47
N ASP A 292 -7.84 7.19 -2.32
CA ASP A 292 -8.92 8.18 -2.15
C ASP A 292 -8.39 9.60 -1.91
N ARG A 293 -7.06 9.75 -1.73
CA ARG A 293 -6.33 11.02 -1.75
C ARG A 293 -5.19 10.94 -2.76
N ASP A 294 -4.19 11.79 -2.59
CA ASP A 294 -3.11 11.99 -3.56
C ASP A 294 -2.23 10.74 -3.76
N PHE A 295 -1.78 10.59 -5.01
CA PHE A 295 -0.63 9.76 -5.35
C PHE A 295 0.59 10.65 -5.58
N THR A 296 1.70 10.35 -4.93
CA THR A 296 2.95 11.09 -5.09
C THR A 296 4.10 10.15 -5.42
N MET A 297 4.91 10.52 -6.40
CA MET A 297 6.16 9.82 -6.72
C MET A 297 7.30 10.82 -6.95
N SER A 298 8.40 10.63 -6.23
CA SER A 298 9.59 11.51 -6.33
C SER A 298 10.85 10.80 -6.79
N ASN A 299 10.91 9.46 -6.68
CA ASN A 299 12.02 8.65 -7.18
C ASN A 299 11.58 7.17 -7.30
N GLY A 300 12.52 6.29 -7.68
CA GLY A 300 12.28 4.86 -7.84
C GLY A 300 11.78 4.49 -9.24
N THR A 301 11.44 3.22 -9.41
CA THR A 301 10.82 2.69 -10.64
C THR A 301 9.45 2.11 -10.30
N LEU A 302 8.41 2.57 -11.00
CA LEU A 302 7.05 2.05 -10.91
C LEU A 302 6.60 1.57 -12.29
N THR A 303 6.43 0.25 -12.44
CA THR A 303 5.91 -0.36 -13.67
C THR A 303 4.54 -0.95 -13.39
N MET A 304 3.54 -0.56 -14.17
CA MET A 304 2.16 -0.98 -13.97
C MET A 304 1.53 -1.45 -15.27
N SER A 305 0.83 -2.58 -15.19
CA SER A 305 -0.01 -3.08 -16.28
C SER A 305 -1.41 -3.43 -15.77
N SER A 306 -2.45 -2.84 -16.37
CA SER A 306 -3.83 -3.21 -16.10
C SER A 306 -4.48 -3.71 -17.40
N SER A 307 -4.76 -5.01 -17.45
CA SER A 307 -5.42 -5.65 -18.60
C SER A 307 -6.90 -5.91 -18.37
N GLY A 308 -7.40 -5.71 -17.15
CA GLY A 308 -8.81 -5.91 -16.82
C GLY A 308 -9.74 -4.91 -17.49
N ASP A 309 -11.01 -5.25 -17.62
CA ASP A 309 -12.03 -4.44 -18.28
C ASP A 309 -12.13 -3.05 -17.64
N GLY A 310 -12.05 -1.99 -18.46
CA GLY A 310 -12.01 -0.61 -17.98
C GLY A 310 -10.80 -0.28 -17.09
N GLY A 311 -9.75 -1.10 -17.15
CA GLY A 311 -8.61 -1.08 -16.25
C GLY A 311 -7.92 0.28 -16.13
N LYS A 312 -7.29 0.50 -14.97
CA LYS A 312 -6.52 1.71 -14.66
C LYS A 312 -5.18 1.33 -14.05
N CYS A 313 -4.10 2.03 -14.40
CA CYS A 313 -2.88 1.86 -13.60
C CYS A 313 -2.99 2.68 -12.32
N ILE A 314 -3.29 3.98 -12.43
CA ILE A 314 -3.57 4.84 -11.26
C ILE A 314 -5.00 5.37 -11.35
N ASN A 315 -5.74 5.26 -10.25
CA ASN A 315 -7.06 5.87 -10.07
C ASN A 315 -7.12 6.59 -8.72
N THR A 316 -7.08 7.92 -8.72
CA THR A 316 -7.11 8.72 -7.50
C THR A 316 -8.26 9.73 -7.49
N SER A 317 -8.85 9.92 -6.30
CA SER A 317 -9.80 11.01 -6.03
C SER A 317 -9.12 12.34 -5.68
N GLY A 318 -7.80 12.32 -5.50
CA GLY A 318 -6.94 13.49 -5.34
C GLY A 318 -6.17 13.83 -6.61
N LYS A 319 -4.94 14.34 -6.43
CA LYS A 319 -4.00 14.63 -7.52
C LYS A 319 -2.99 13.50 -7.70
N VAL A 320 -2.40 13.47 -8.90
CA VAL A 320 -1.13 12.77 -9.17
C VAL A 320 -0.01 13.80 -9.21
N GLU A 321 1.02 13.61 -8.38
CA GLU A 321 2.21 14.46 -8.35
C GLU A 321 3.46 13.61 -8.62
N PHE A 322 4.06 13.81 -9.80
CA PHE A 322 5.25 13.12 -10.26
C PHE A 322 6.41 14.10 -10.39
N SER A 323 7.43 13.95 -9.55
CA SER A 323 8.59 14.86 -9.48
C SER A 323 9.92 14.20 -9.82
N GLY A 324 9.96 12.87 -9.95
CA GLY A 324 11.17 12.14 -10.30
C GLY A 324 10.98 10.62 -10.32
N GLY A 325 12.04 9.91 -10.73
CA GLY A 325 12.01 8.47 -10.95
C GLY A 325 11.54 8.07 -12.34
N THR A 326 11.13 6.81 -12.50
CA THR A 326 10.59 6.24 -13.74
C THR A 326 9.22 5.64 -13.49
N LEU A 327 8.19 6.15 -14.16
CA LEU A 327 6.82 5.61 -14.14
C LEU A 327 6.47 5.09 -15.54
N THR A 328 6.07 3.83 -15.62
CA THR A 328 5.54 3.20 -16.84
C THR A 328 4.17 2.60 -16.54
N ALA A 329 3.13 3.15 -17.15
CA ALA A 329 1.74 2.73 -16.96
C ALA A 329 1.13 2.28 -18.30
N THR A 330 0.73 1.01 -18.40
CA THR A 330 0.08 0.46 -19.60
C THR A 330 -1.28 -0.15 -19.26
N THR A 331 -2.34 0.42 -19.81
CA THR A 331 -3.69 -0.14 -19.75
C THR A 331 -4.07 -0.76 -21.10
N THR A 332 -4.37 -2.05 -21.10
CA THR A 332 -4.86 -2.76 -22.30
C THR A 332 -6.34 -3.09 -22.25
N GLY A 333 -6.95 -3.07 -21.05
CA GLY A 333 -8.39 -3.20 -20.88
C GLY A 333 -9.17 -2.18 -21.70
N ASP A 334 -10.21 -2.64 -22.39
CA ASP A 334 -10.78 -1.90 -23.50
C ASP A 334 -12.32 -1.82 -23.48
N ASN A 335 -12.95 -2.34 -22.43
CA ASN A 335 -14.36 -2.16 -22.14
C ASN A 335 -14.64 -0.70 -21.75
N GLU A 336 -15.48 -0.01 -22.53
CA GLU A 336 -15.74 1.43 -22.36
C GLU A 336 -16.62 1.77 -21.16
N ASP A 337 -17.43 0.82 -20.67
CA ASP A 337 -18.27 1.01 -19.48
C ASP A 337 -17.41 1.31 -18.25
N GLY A 338 -16.28 0.61 -18.13
CA GLY A 338 -15.30 0.87 -17.07
C GLY A 338 -14.37 2.06 -17.36
N LYS A 339 -14.50 2.76 -18.49
CA LYS A 339 -13.80 4.02 -18.81
C LYS A 339 -12.27 3.89 -18.62
N PRO A 340 -11.58 3.02 -19.38
CA PRO A 340 -10.17 2.71 -19.15
C PRO A 340 -9.32 3.97 -19.20
N LYS A 341 -8.24 4.01 -18.42
CA LYS A 341 -7.23 5.09 -18.40
C LYS A 341 -5.89 4.46 -18.02
N ALA A 342 -4.76 5.03 -18.41
CA ALA A 342 -3.51 4.66 -17.73
C ALA A 342 -3.48 5.36 -16.36
N ILE A 343 -3.72 6.67 -16.34
CA ILE A 343 -3.69 7.51 -15.14
C ILE A 343 -4.99 8.32 -15.07
N LYS A 344 -5.74 8.16 -13.98
CA LYS A 344 -6.91 8.96 -13.64
C LYS A 344 -6.69 9.67 -12.30
N ALA A 345 -6.88 10.97 -12.30
CA ALA A 345 -6.91 11.82 -11.12
C ALA A 345 -8.16 12.71 -11.18
N MET A 346 -8.69 13.15 -10.04
CA MET A 346 -9.84 14.06 -10.02
C MET A 346 -9.43 15.54 -10.00
N THR A 347 -8.29 15.87 -9.39
CA THR A 347 -7.91 17.28 -9.16
C THR A 347 -6.70 17.74 -9.96
N GLY A 348 -6.05 16.84 -10.70
CA GLY A 348 -4.95 17.17 -11.60
C GLY A 348 -3.86 16.10 -11.68
N ILE A 349 -3.08 16.17 -12.76
CA ILE A 349 -1.86 15.37 -12.96
C ILE A 349 -0.72 16.35 -13.19
N PHE A 350 0.25 16.37 -12.29
CA PHE A 350 1.39 17.30 -12.28
C PHE A 350 2.70 16.54 -12.48
N VAL A 351 3.48 16.93 -13.48
CA VAL A 351 4.75 16.28 -13.84
C VAL A 351 5.86 17.34 -13.88
N SER A 352 6.90 17.16 -13.07
CA SER A 352 7.99 18.15 -12.91
C SER A 352 9.42 17.61 -12.96
N GLY A 353 9.59 16.29 -13.12
CA GLY A 353 10.90 15.64 -13.25
C GLY A 353 10.76 14.18 -13.67
N GLY A 354 11.87 13.48 -13.90
CA GLY A 354 11.89 12.04 -14.17
C GLY A 354 11.42 11.60 -15.57
N SER A 355 11.10 10.32 -15.71
CA SER A 355 10.54 9.70 -16.92
C SER A 355 9.12 9.21 -16.64
N PHE A 356 8.14 9.80 -17.32
CA PHE A 356 6.72 9.52 -17.18
C PHE A 356 6.16 8.97 -18.49
N SER A 357 5.72 7.70 -18.48
CA SER A 357 5.09 7.05 -19.63
C SER A 357 3.73 6.48 -19.24
N ALA A 358 2.68 6.89 -19.95
CA ALA A 358 1.31 6.44 -19.76
C ALA A 358 0.69 6.09 -21.12
N LYS A 359 0.20 4.86 -21.25
CA LYS A 359 -0.35 4.30 -22.49
C LYS A 359 -1.67 3.60 -22.24
N VAL A 360 -2.64 3.84 -23.12
CA VAL A 360 -3.93 3.14 -23.12
C VAL A 360 -4.32 2.69 -24.53
N SER A 361 -5.09 1.60 -24.63
CA SER A 361 -5.45 1.02 -25.93
C SER A 361 -6.60 1.74 -26.65
N LYS A 362 -7.66 2.16 -25.93
CA LYS A 362 -8.86 2.74 -26.55
C LYS A 362 -9.14 4.21 -26.21
N SER A 363 -8.92 4.61 -24.96
CA SER A 363 -9.40 5.89 -24.42
C SER A 363 -8.29 6.96 -24.30
N TRP A 364 -8.48 7.94 -23.42
CA TRP A 364 -7.45 8.88 -23.00
C TRP A 364 -6.44 8.22 -22.05
N ALA A 365 -5.14 8.39 -22.27
CA ALA A 365 -4.11 7.82 -21.40
C ALA A 365 -4.14 8.48 -20.02
N CYS A 366 -4.28 9.81 -19.99
CA CYS A 366 -4.37 10.62 -18.78
C CYS A 366 -5.71 11.35 -18.73
N ASP A 367 -6.36 11.29 -17.58
CA ASP A 367 -7.59 12.01 -17.25
C ASP A 367 -7.37 12.72 -15.92
N SER A 368 -7.35 14.05 -15.97
CA SER A 368 -7.05 14.94 -14.83
C SER A 368 -8.31 15.41 -14.09
N GLY A 369 -9.50 14.93 -14.47
CA GLY A 369 -10.78 15.41 -13.95
C GLY A 369 -11.22 16.74 -14.55
N TYR A 370 -10.48 17.27 -15.53
CA TYR A 370 -10.83 18.49 -16.26
C TYR A 370 -11.58 18.19 -17.57
N GLY A 371 -12.76 18.80 -17.72
CA GLY A 371 -13.59 18.70 -18.93
C GLY A 371 -14.48 17.44 -18.96
N ASP A 372 -15.79 17.63 -19.17
CA ASP A 372 -16.72 16.51 -19.37
C ASP A 372 -16.51 15.87 -20.76
N ASP A 373 -17.22 14.77 -21.03
CA ASP A 373 -17.11 14.05 -22.32
C ASP A 373 -17.60 14.82 -23.56
N THR A 374 -18.09 16.06 -23.37
CA THR A 374 -18.46 16.97 -24.46
C THR A 374 -17.35 17.95 -24.84
N THR A 375 -16.28 18.05 -24.05
CA THR A 375 -15.11 18.86 -24.39
C THR A 375 -14.40 18.31 -25.63
N SER A 376 -14.06 19.21 -26.57
CA SER A 376 -13.43 18.83 -27.82
C SER A 376 -12.07 18.16 -27.56
N ASP A 377 -11.68 17.20 -28.41
CA ASP A 377 -10.40 16.51 -28.24
C ASP A 377 -9.21 17.50 -28.24
N SER A 378 -9.32 18.65 -28.94
CA SER A 378 -8.30 19.72 -28.91
C SER A 378 -8.24 20.45 -27.57
N ASP A 379 -9.38 20.75 -26.95
CA ASP A 379 -9.41 21.47 -25.66
C ASP A 379 -8.97 20.56 -24.49
N ARG A 380 -9.16 19.24 -24.62
CA ARG A 380 -8.71 18.24 -23.63
C ARG A 380 -7.19 17.99 -23.64
N LEU A 381 -6.52 18.14 -24.79
CA LEU A 381 -5.07 17.94 -24.89
C LEU A 381 -4.31 18.89 -23.96
N ASP A 382 -4.74 20.16 -23.87
CA ASP A 382 -4.11 21.20 -23.04
C ASP A 382 -4.29 20.98 -21.52
N HIS A 383 -5.17 20.06 -21.12
CA HIS A 383 -5.57 19.90 -19.71
C HIS A 383 -5.35 18.49 -19.16
N CYS A 384 -4.89 17.53 -19.98
CA CYS A 384 -4.71 16.15 -19.53
C CYS A 384 -3.55 15.98 -18.54
N VAL A 385 -2.48 16.79 -18.66
CA VAL A 385 -1.30 16.80 -17.78
C VAL A 385 -0.73 18.20 -17.69
N THR A 386 -0.42 18.66 -16.48
CA THR A 386 0.32 19.91 -16.23
C THR A 386 1.81 19.64 -16.08
N ILE A 387 2.61 20.16 -17.00
CA ILE A 387 4.07 20.04 -16.97
C ILE A 387 4.68 21.30 -16.34
N THR A 388 5.52 21.14 -15.33
CA THR A 388 6.30 22.23 -14.73
C THR A 388 7.79 21.99 -14.94
N GLY A 389 8.48 22.90 -15.63
CA GLY A 389 9.90 22.77 -15.96
C GLY A 389 10.14 22.65 -17.47
N ASN A 390 11.33 22.20 -17.87
CA ASN A 390 11.74 22.10 -19.28
C ASN A 390 12.08 20.64 -19.62
N PRO A 391 11.10 19.79 -20.00
CA PRO A 391 11.40 18.42 -20.36
C PRO A 391 12.23 18.35 -21.65
N THR A 392 13.12 17.36 -21.75
CA THR A 392 13.85 17.04 -23.00
C THR A 392 12.91 16.49 -24.07
N THR A 393 11.87 15.75 -23.67
CA THR A 393 10.82 15.27 -24.57
C THR A 393 9.44 15.40 -23.93
N SER A 394 8.45 15.83 -24.72
CA SER A 394 7.04 15.86 -24.31
C SER A 394 6.15 15.48 -25.50
N THR A 395 5.62 14.26 -25.47
CA THR A 395 4.63 13.79 -26.42
C THR A 395 3.32 13.56 -25.67
N ILE A 396 2.32 14.38 -25.97
CA ILE A 396 0.97 14.27 -25.40
C ILE A 396 0.01 13.98 -26.54
N THR A 397 -0.57 12.79 -26.53
CA THR A 397 -1.62 12.36 -27.44
C THR A 397 -2.73 11.70 -26.64
N LYS A 398 -3.91 11.55 -27.24
CA LYS A 398 -5.04 10.86 -26.62
C LYS A 398 -4.62 9.52 -25.99
N LYS A 399 -3.90 8.67 -26.70
CA LYS A 399 -3.57 7.30 -26.25
C LYS A 399 -2.21 7.13 -25.59
N ASN A 400 -1.33 8.14 -25.69
CA ASN A 400 0.04 8.04 -25.18
C ASN A 400 0.50 9.40 -24.64
N VAL A 401 0.98 9.40 -23.41
CA VAL A 401 1.71 10.51 -22.80
C VAL A 401 3.11 10.01 -22.46
N ASN A 402 4.13 10.65 -23.02
CA ASN A 402 5.53 10.38 -22.71
C ASN A 402 6.22 11.71 -22.43
N ILE A 403 6.75 11.87 -21.22
CA ILE A 403 7.46 13.07 -20.78
C ILE A 403 8.77 12.61 -20.14
N SER A 404 9.88 13.21 -20.54
CA SER A 404 11.18 12.96 -19.91
C SER A 404 11.89 14.28 -19.66
N PHE A 405 12.44 14.43 -18.46
CA PHE A 405 13.21 15.60 -18.03
C PHE A 405 14.70 15.38 -18.16
#